data_AF-A0A957PVX4-F1
#
_entry.id   AF-A0A957PVX4-F1
#
_cell.length_a   1.000
_cell.length_b   1.000
_cell.length_c   1.000
_cell.angle_alpha   90.00
_cell.angle_beta   90.00
_cell.angle_gamma   90.00
#
_symmetry.space_group_name_H-M   'P 1'
#
loop_
_entity.id
_entity.type
_entity.pdbx_description
1 polymer ?
#
loop_
_entity_poly.entity_id
_entity_poly.type
_entity_poly.pdbx_seq_one_letter_code
_entity_poly.pdbx_strand_id
1 'polypeptide(L)'
;TWAVDRVEYFINESGFVTSTVAPYNERWRIKMRDVGQIETGGAQNWLGFESDDPDVQPGRMLEFGDGFQAIRTSAGVYFESHLIKVIAYDRAGNATDPEEVRIYVRHRRPE
;
A
#
# COMPACT_ATOMS: atom_id res chain seq x y z
N THR A 1 10.61 -24.35 20.14
CA THR A 1 10.64 -22.90 19.84
C THR A 1 10.46 -22.74 18.35
N TRP A 2 9.37 -22.11 17.90
CA TRP A 2 9.20 -21.78 16.49
C TRP A 2 10.12 -20.60 16.19
N ALA A 3 11.27 -20.88 15.60
CA ALA A 3 12.21 -19.85 15.20
C ALA A 3 11.83 -19.39 13.79
N VAL A 4 11.62 -18.08 13.64
CA VAL A 4 11.49 -17.45 12.32
C VAL A 4 12.80 -17.66 11.57
N ASP A 5 12.72 -18.25 10.37
CA ASP A 5 13.86 -18.48 9.48
C ASP A 5 14.08 -17.27 8.56
N ARG A 6 12.99 -16.76 7.98
CA ARG A 6 13.02 -15.53 7.20
C ARG A 6 11.71 -14.77 7.21
N VAL A 7 11.79 -13.50 6.87
CA VAL A 7 10.66 -12.59 6.68
C VAL A 7 10.78 -11.93 5.32
N GLU A 8 9.70 -11.96 4.54
CA GLU A 8 9.59 -11.32 3.24
C GLU A 8 8.65 -10.12 3.32
N TYR A 9 9.07 -9.00 2.74
CA TYR A 9 8.35 -7.72 2.80
C TYR A 9 7.92 -7.28 1.40
N PHE A 10 6.66 -6.86 1.26
CA PHE A 10 6.04 -6.57 -0.03
C PHE A 10 5.34 -5.22 -0.02
N ILE A 11 5.53 -4.44 -1.09
CA ILE A 11 4.73 -3.23 -1.41
C ILE A 11 4.08 -3.47 -2.76
N ASN A 12 2.75 -3.32 -2.83
CA ASN A 12 1.98 -3.53 -4.06
C ASN A 12 2.34 -4.85 -4.75
N GLU A 13 2.24 -5.95 -3.97
CA GLU A 13 2.61 -7.32 -4.37
C GLU A 13 4.09 -7.54 -4.75
N SER A 14 4.89 -6.48 -4.84
CA SER A 14 6.31 -6.55 -5.17
C SER A 14 7.16 -6.73 -3.92
N GLY A 15 7.84 -7.87 -3.81
CA GLY A 15 8.80 -8.14 -2.75
C GLY A 15 10.02 -7.22 -2.88
N PHE A 16 10.40 -6.54 -1.80
CA PHE A 16 11.53 -5.60 -1.82
C PHE A 16 12.67 -5.98 -0.88
N VAL A 17 12.39 -6.73 0.19
CA VAL A 17 13.40 -7.24 1.13
C VAL A 17 13.04 -8.65 1.58
N THR A 18 14.08 -9.47 1.77
CA THR A 18 14.02 -10.70 2.56
C THR A 18 15.03 -10.56 3.70
N SER A 19 14.59 -10.75 4.94
CA SER A 19 15.45 -10.72 6.13
C SER A 19 15.49 -12.10 6.79
N THR A 20 16.69 -12.58 7.13
CA THR A 20 16.91 -13.86 7.81
C THR A 20 17.44 -13.70 9.24
N VAL A 21 17.64 -12.46 9.69
CA VAL A 21 18.29 -12.15 10.96
C VAL A 21 17.48 -11.10 11.71
N ALA A 22 17.21 -11.37 12.99
CA ALA A 22 16.55 -10.40 13.85
C ALA A 22 17.46 -9.16 14.11
N PRO A 23 16.89 -7.97 14.31
CA PRO A 23 15.46 -7.65 14.36
C PRO A 23 14.80 -7.53 12.97
N TYR A 24 13.55 -7.98 12.86
CA TYR A 24 12.79 -8.02 11.59
C TYR A 24 12.07 -6.69 11.30
N ASN A 25 12.78 -5.56 11.42
CA ASN A 25 12.27 -4.25 11.03
C ASN A 25 12.91 -3.81 9.72
N GLU A 26 12.11 -3.25 8.81
CA GLU A 26 12.62 -2.74 7.55
C GLU A 26 12.13 -1.34 7.23
N ARG A 27 12.94 -0.59 6.47
CA ARG A 27 12.57 0.73 5.99
C ARG A 27 11.83 0.62 4.66
N TRP A 28 10.57 1.05 4.68
CA TRP A 28 9.67 1.02 3.53
C TRP A 28 9.91 2.23 2.63
N ARG A 29 10.49 2.01 1.45
CA ARG A 29 10.67 3.07 0.44
C ARG A 29 9.53 3.02 -0.57
N ILE A 30 8.58 3.93 -0.41
CA ILE A 30 7.43 4.06 -1.31
C ILE A 30 7.85 4.91 -2.50
N LYS A 31 7.68 4.37 -3.70
CA LYS A 31 7.89 5.10 -4.96
C LYS A 31 6.55 5.56 -5.50
N MET A 32 6.38 6.88 -5.57
CA MET A 32 5.17 7.48 -6.13
C MET A 32 5.08 7.25 -7.64
N ARG A 33 3.87 7.09 -8.17
CA ARG A 33 3.59 6.79 -9.59
C ARG A 33 2.94 7.95 -10.36
N ASP A 34 2.48 9.03 -9.69
CA ASP A 34 1.96 10.28 -10.27
C ASP A 34 0.99 10.03 -11.45
N VAL A 35 -0.14 9.37 -11.18
CA VAL A 35 -1.12 9.04 -12.21
C VAL A 35 -1.97 10.27 -12.56
N GLY A 36 -1.74 10.83 -13.75
CA GLY A 36 -2.38 12.07 -14.19
C GLY A 36 -3.88 11.99 -14.52
N GLN A 37 -4.37 10.83 -14.97
CA GLN A 37 -5.79 10.63 -15.32
C GLN A 37 -6.33 9.36 -14.66
N ILE A 38 -7.33 9.54 -13.80
CA ILE A 38 -7.98 8.43 -13.10
C ILE A 38 -9.34 8.04 -13.68
N GLU A 39 -10.04 8.93 -14.41
CA GLU A 39 -11.39 8.67 -14.96
C GLU A 39 -11.41 7.79 -16.21
N THR A 40 -10.43 6.90 -16.35
CA THR A 40 -10.50 5.84 -17.37
C THR A 40 -11.60 4.84 -16.98
N GLY A 41 -12.09 4.04 -17.93
CA GLY A 41 -13.32 3.24 -17.78
C GLY A 41 -13.37 2.20 -16.64
N GLY A 42 -12.33 2.08 -15.81
CA GLY A 42 -12.29 1.24 -14.61
C GLY A 42 -12.43 2.00 -13.29
N ALA A 43 -12.62 3.32 -13.30
CA ALA A 43 -12.70 4.11 -12.08
C ALA A 43 -13.99 3.85 -11.28
N GLN A 44 -13.82 3.68 -9.97
CA GLN A 44 -14.87 3.41 -9.00
C GLN A 44 -15.03 4.56 -8.01
N ASN A 45 -16.15 4.59 -7.29
CA ASN A 45 -16.36 5.56 -6.22
C ASN A 45 -15.48 5.17 -5.02
N TRP A 46 -14.72 6.14 -4.53
CA TRP A 46 -13.98 6.02 -3.28
C TRP A 46 -14.69 6.82 -2.20
N LEU A 47 -15.10 6.19 -1.12
CA LEU A 47 -15.88 6.85 -0.05
C LEU A 47 -14.99 7.56 0.97
N GLY A 48 -13.67 7.33 0.94
CA GLY A 48 -12.76 7.74 2.00
C GLY A 48 -12.92 6.89 3.26
N PHE A 49 -12.41 7.40 4.38
CA PHE A 49 -12.49 6.81 5.70
C PHE A 49 -12.51 7.93 6.75
N GLU A 50 -12.85 7.59 8.00
CA GLU A 50 -12.82 8.56 9.10
C GLU A 50 -11.40 9.06 9.34
N SER A 51 -11.19 10.37 9.20
CA SER A 51 -9.88 11.02 9.28
C SER A 51 -10.05 12.45 9.77
N ASP A 52 -9.03 12.96 10.45
CA ASP A 52 -8.89 14.37 10.80
C ASP A 52 -8.31 15.22 9.65
N ASP A 53 -7.74 14.58 8.62
CA ASP A 53 -7.32 15.26 7.39
C ASP A 53 -8.54 15.65 6.54
N PRO A 54 -8.83 16.95 6.37
CA PRO A 54 -10.00 17.41 5.63
C PRO A 54 -9.95 17.11 4.14
N ASP A 55 -8.78 16.72 3.59
CA ASP A 55 -8.64 16.31 2.20
C ASP A 55 -9.10 14.85 1.97
N VAL A 56 -9.29 14.05 3.03
CA VAL A 56 -9.87 12.70 2.96
C VAL A 56 -11.39 12.83 2.78
N GLN A 57 -11.79 13.02 1.53
CA GLN A 57 -13.19 13.16 1.12
C GLN A 57 -13.54 12.13 0.05
N PRO A 58 -14.84 11.80 -0.12
CA PRO A 58 -15.27 10.97 -1.21
C PRO A 58 -14.75 11.49 -2.56
N GLY A 59 -14.52 10.57 -3.48
CA GLY A 59 -13.97 10.85 -4.79
C GLY A 59 -13.97 9.62 -5.68
N ARG A 60 -12.92 9.51 -6.48
CA ARG A 60 -12.81 8.53 -7.55
C ARG A 60 -11.49 7.78 -7.39
N MET A 61 -11.51 6.48 -7.59
CA MET A 61 -10.36 5.58 -7.43
C MET A 61 -10.21 4.72 -8.67
N LEU A 62 -8.99 4.61 -9.15
CA LEU A 62 -8.57 3.64 -10.13
C LEU A 62 -7.65 2.61 -9.45
N GLU A 63 -8.11 1.37 -9.38
CA GLU A 63 -7.31 0.25 -8.87
C GLU A 63 -6.41 -0.32 -9.97
N PHE A 64 -5.20 -0.69 -9.57
CA PHE A 64 -4.23 -1.40 -10.39
C PHE A 64 -4.10 -2.82 -9.84
N GLY A 65 -3.89 -3.79 -10.73
CA GLY A 65 -3.87 -5.21 -10.39
C GLY A 65 -2.71 -5.67 -9.49
N ASP A 66 -1.91 -4.75 -8.97
CA ASP A 66 -0.82 -4.99 -8.02
C ASP A 66 -1.16 -4.44 -6.61
N GLY A 67 -2.41 -4.05 -6.36
CA GLY A 67 -2.86 -3.49 -5.08
C GLY A 67 -2.61 -1.99 -4.91
N PHE A 68 -1.92 -1.35 -5.86
CA PHE A 68 -1.83 0.11 -5.95
C PHE A 68 -3.19 0.72 -6.34
N GLN A 69 -3.53 1.87 -5.77
CA GLN A 69 -4.71 2.62 -6.20
C GLN A 69 -4.37 4.10 -6.36
N ALA A 70 -4.82 4.69 -7.47
CA ALA A 70 -4.76 6.12 -7.71
C ALA A 70 -6.12 6.74 -7.35
N ILE A 71 -6.12 7.71 -6.45
CA ILE A 71 -7.35 8.29 -5.89
C ILE A 71 -7.34 9.80 -6.12
N ARG A 72 -8.46 10.34 -6.60
CA ARG A 72 -8.69 11.78 -6.61
C ARG A 72 -9.95 12.10 -5.85
N THR A 73 -9.81 12.92 -4.81
CA THR A 73 -10.93 13.33 -3.98
C THR A 73 -11.78 14.38 -4.68
N SER A 74 -13.01 14.58 -4.23
CA SER A 74 -13.89 15.65 -4.72
C SER A 74 -13.29 17.05 -4.53
N ALA A 75 -12.40 17.24 -3.55
CA ALA A 75 -11.60 18.45 -3.37
C ALA A 75 -10.43 18.58 -4.39
N GLY A 76 -10.27 17.63 -5.30
CA GLY A 76 -9.23 17.62 -6.34
C GLY A 76 -7.86 17.10 -5.89
N VAL A 77 -7.75 16.64 -4.64
CA VAL A 77 -6.51 16.16 -4.03
C VAL A 77 -6.18 14.76 -4.51
N TYR A 78 -4.91 14.54 -4.86
CA TYR A 78 -4.41 13.25 -5.31
C TYR A 78 -3.82 12.45 -4.15
N PHE A 79 -4.29 11.22 -4.00
CA PHE A 79 -3.77 10.22 -3.08
C PHE A 79 -3.30 9.01 -3.86
N GLU A 80 -2.21 8.42 -3.37
CA GLU A 80 -1.78 7.09 -3.76
C GLU A 80 -2.04 6.13 -2.60
N SER A 81 -2.70 5.00 -2.87
CA SER A 81 -2.81 3.91 -1.93
C SER A 81 -1.81 2.81 -2.26
N HIS A 82 -1.13 2.32 -1.24
CA HIS A 82 -0.23 1.17 -1.33
C HIS A 82 -0.69 0.07 -0.39
N LEU A 83 -0.62 -1.16 -0.88
CA LEU A 83 -0.88 -2.35 -0.10
C LEU A 83 0.46 -2.90 0.40
N ILE A 84 0.61 -3.05 1.72
CA ILE A 84 1.80 -3.63 2.33
C ILE A 84 1.45 -4.94 3.01
N LYS A 85 2.35 -5.93 2.92
CA LYS A 85 2.24 -7.17 3.67
C LYS A 85 3.61 -7.72 4.04
N VAL A 86 3.62 -8.51 5.09
CA VAL A 86 4.81 -9.18 5.62
C VAL A 86 4.47 -10.66 5.80
N ILE A 87 5.36 -11.53 5.32
CA ILE A 87 5.19 -12.98 5.44
C ILE A 87 6.40 -13.54 6.19
N ALA A 88 6.16 -14.16 7.34
CA ALA A 88 7.19 -14.85 8.10
C ALA A 88 7.16 -16.35 7.79
N TYR A 89 8.35 -16.93 7.65
CA TYR A 89 8.55 -18.35 7.39
C TYR A 89 9.32 -18.99 8.54
N ASP A 90 8.94 -20.22 8.92
CA ASP A 90 9.78 -21.08 9.76
C ASP A 90 10.80 -21.88 8.94
N ARG A 91 11.68 -22.62 9.61
CA ARG A 91 12.72 -23.43 8.97
C ARG A 91 12.18 -24.58 8.11
N ALA A 92 10.96 -25.03 8.38
CA ALA A 92 10.30 -26.06 7.58
C ALA A 92 9.62 -25.48 6.33
N GLY A 93 9.58 -24.14 6.20
CA GLY A 93 8.96 -23.43 5.09
C GLY A 93 7.48 -23.12 5.30
N ASN A 94 6.94 -23.34 6.51
CA ASN A 94 5.57 -22.93 6.81
C ASN A 94 5.51 -21.40 6.86
N ALA A 95 4.49 -20.81 6.25
CA ALA A 95 4.29 -19.37 6.18
C ALA A 95 3.17 -18.92 7.12
N THR A 96 3.27 -17.69 7.64
CA THR A 96 2.12 -17.00 8.24
C THR A 96 1.10 -16.61 7.19
N ASP A 97 -0.18 -16.59 7.56
CA ASP A 97 -1.20 -15.93 6.75
C ASP A 97 -0.88 -14.42 6.69
N PRO A 98 -0.77 -13.82 5.48
CA PRO A 98 -0.45 -12.41 5.36
C PRO A 98 -1.63 -11.54 5.80
N GLU A 99 -1.38 -10.60 6.71
CA GLU A 99 -2.26 -9.46 6.93
C GLU A 99 -1.88 -8.35 5.96
N GLU A 100 -2.86 -7.86 5.20
CA GLU A 100 -2.68 -6.76 4.27
C GLU A 100 -3.05 -5.44 4.93
N VAL A 101 -2.09 -4.51 4.98
CA VAL A 101 -2.32 -3.16 5.50
C VAL A 101 -2.34 -2.20 4.31
N ARG A 102 -3.41 -1.41 4.22
CA ARG A 102 -3.53 -0.37 3.20
C ARG A 102 -3.10 0.96 3.79
N ILE A 103 -2.13 1.60 3.14
CA ILE A 103 -1.69 2.95 3.48
C ILE A 103 -2.10 3.93 2.38
N TYR A 104 -2.29 5.19 2.76
CA TYR A 104 -2.65 6.27 1.84
C TYR A 104 -1.62 7.39 1.98
N VAL A 105 -1.09 7.84 0.85
CA VAL A 105 -0.09 8.90 0.78
C VAL A 105 -0.69 10.06 -0.01
N ARG A 106 -0.90 11.19 0.65
CA ARG A 106 -1.36 12.43 0.01
C ARG A 106 -0.21 13.06 -0.77
N HIS A 107 -0.43 13.37 -2.05
CA HIS A 107 0.53 14.18 -2.80
C HIS A 107 0.45 15.64 -2.36
N ARG A 108 1.60 16.31 -2.39
CA ARG A 108 1.60 17.77 -2.27
C ARG A 108 0.79 18.35 -3.42
N ARG A 109 -0.02 19.38 -3.13
CA ARG A 109 -0.72 20.13 -4.17
C ARG A 109 0.33 20.67 -5.17
N PRO A 110 0.05 20.65 -6.48
CA PRO A 110 0.91 21.34 -7.46
C PRO A 110 1.05 22.81 -7.03
N GLU A 111 2.27 23.33 -7.03
CA GLU A 111 2.55 24.76 -6.80
C GLU A 111 2.02 25.62 -7.96
#